data_AF-A0A2G8KCW1-F1
#
_entry.id   AF-A0A2G8KCW1-F1
#
_cell.length_a   1.000
_cell.length_b   1.000
_cell.length_c   1.000
_cell.angle_alpha   90.00
_cell.angle_beta   90.00
_cell.angle_gamma   90.00
#
_symmetry.space_group_name_H-M   'P 1'
#
loop_
_entity.id
_entity.type
_entity.pdbx_description
1 polymer ?
#
loop_
_entity_poly.entity_id
_entity_poly.type
_entity_poly.pdbx_seq_one_letter_code
_entity_poly.pdbx_strand_id
1 'polypeptide(L)'
;MGGCPIDWPLDIIGRDQSSGKIYQICRHWKNREEWECANGWTRARNATNCEFTKNGKENLTIEFENSNNQSSTVSISVTTEVVTQPPRADPCTIYTYFETIPNQTFKLQEAAVDTLKLWEKVWSIQGWHPVILTVQDAKRHQNYSYFRDRFSSFPTINAKEYELACFMRHVAMATVGGGFLSDYDVLPLYIPRCVKPLSSGKYTVIDRHIPSLVSASGQEYTRIAGLMAEFKWKDHPNLFNQSGRQHVSDMLVMKKLTEDKMARVTVWCWMPST
;
A
#
# COMPACT_ATOMS: atom_id res chain seq x y z
N MET A 1 12.13 -17.81 2.40
CA MET A 1 11.22 -18.27 1.33
C MET A 1 12.03 -18.31 0.05
N GLY A 2 11.94 -19.35 -0.77
CA GLY A 2 12.69 -19.39 -2.02
C GLY A 2 12.00 -18.54 -3.11
N GLY A 3 12.81 -17.83 -3.90
CA GLY A 3 12.34 -17.02 -5.02
C GLY A 3 12.34 -17.77 -6.35
N CYS A 4 11.87 -17.12 -7.40
CA CYS A 4 11.93 -17.66 -8.76
C CYS A 4 13.38 -17.93 -9.24
N PRO A 5 13.56 -18.75 -10.30
CA PRO A 5 14.82 -18.82 -11.04
C PRO A 5 15.31 -17.43 -11.48
N ILE A 6 16.63 -17.30 -11.65
CA ILE A 6 17.26 -16.09 -12.20
C ILE A 6 16.61 -15.78 -13.57
N ASP A 7 16.26 -14.52 -13.80
CA ASP A 7 15.56 -13.99 -14.99
C ASP A 7 14.09 -14.42 -15.17
N TRP A 8 13.45 -15.11 -14.22
CA TRP A 8 12.04 -15.50 -14.32
C TRP A 8 11.18 -14.69 -13.34
N PRO A 9 10.40 -13.68 -13.78
CA PRO A 9 9.47 -12.98 -12.90
C PRO A 9 8.41 -13.92 -12.30
N LEU A 10 8.06 -13.67 -11.03
CA LEU A 10 6.89 -14.23 -10.38
C LEU A 10 5.63 -13.59 -11.01
N ASP A 11 4.86 -14.40 -11.73
CA ASP A 11 3.70 -13.96 -12.52
C ASP A 11 2.42 -13.98 -11.67
N ILE A 12 2.23 -15.04 -10.87
CA ILE A 12 1.01 -15.24 -10.07
C ILE A 12 1.38 -15.73 -8.67
N ILE A 13 0.86 -15.05 -7.66
CA ILE A 13 0.59 -15.60 -6.33
C ILE A 13 -0.92 -15.72 -6.21
N GLY A 14 -1.44 -16.93 -6.05
CA GLY A 14 -2.87 -17.19 -5.96
C GLY A 14 -3.22 -18.07 -4.78
N ARG A 15 -4.50 -18.07 -4.41
CA ARG A 15 -5.07 -19.05 -3.49
C ARG A 15 -6.15 -19.82 -4.23
N ASP A 16 -6.03 -21.14 -4.28
CA ASP A 16 -7.06 -22.00 -4.82
C ASP A 16 -8.30 -21.92 -3.92
N GLN A 17 -9.45 -21.55 -4.50
CA GLN A 17 -10.66 -21.28 -3.70
C GLN A 17 -11.32 -22.56 -3.15
N SER A 18 -11.02 -23.73 -3.72
CA SER A 18 -11.62 -25.01 -3.33
C SER A 18 -10.84 -25.72 -2.21
N SER A 19 -9.51 -25.64 -2.26
CA SER A 19 -8.58 -26.32 -1.35
C SER A 19 -7.90 -25.38 -0.37
N GLY A 20 -8.04 -24.06 -0.57
CA GLY A 20 -7.40 -23.04 0.26
C GLY A 20 -5.87 -22.99 0.14
N LYS A 21 -5.26 -23.81 -0.73
CA LYS A 21 -3.81 -23.86 -0.94
C LYS A 21 -3.33 -22.59 -1.65
N ILE A 22 -2.19 -22.07 -1.20
CA ILE A 22 -1.47 -21.00 -1.90
C ILE A 22 -0.64 -21.66 -3.02
N TYR A 23 -0.57 -21.02 -4.18
CA TYR A 23 0.30 -21.41 -5.29
C TYR A 23 1.10 -20.21 -5.82
N GLN A 24 2.27 -20.49 -6.38
CA GLN A 24 3.18 -19.50 -6.97
C GLN A 24 3.68 -20.00 -8.33
N ILE A 25 3.69 -19.13 -9.35
CA ILE A 25 4.17 -19.47 -10.71
C ILE A 25 5.15 -18.41 -11.18
N CYS A 26 6.35 -18.85 -11.57
CA CYS A 26 7.35 -18.03 -12.26
C CYS A 26 7.21 -18.27 -13.77
N ARG A 27 7.28 -17.22 -14.59
CA ARG A 27 7.28 -17.37 -16.07
C ARG A 27 8.50 -16.76 -16.70
N HIS A 28 8.94 -17.33 -17.81
CA HIS A 28 10.04 -16.77 -18.56
C HIS A 28 9.60 -15.48 -19.29
N TRP A 29 10.41 -14.44 -19.20
CA TRP A 29 10.03 -13.11 -19.70
C TRP A 29 9.93 -13.01 -21.23
N LYS A 30 10.68 -13.82 -21.98
CA LYS A 30 10.61 -13.90 -23.45
C LYS A 30 9.52 -14.84 -23.95
N ASN A 31 9.16 -15.86 -23.17
CA ASN A 31 8.25 -16.91 -23.58
C ASN A 31 7.23 -17.20 -22.47
N ARG A 32 6.02 -16.66 -22.58
CA ARG A 32 4.98 -16.78 -21.53
C ARG A 32 4.33 -18.17 -21.43
N GLU A 33 4.69 -19.09 -22.31
CA GLU A 33 4.30 -20.51 -22.22
C GLU A 33 5.29 -21.31 -21.36
N GLU A 34 6.52 -20.82 -21.20
CA GLU A 34 7.51 -21.34 -20.26
C GLU A 34 7.19 -20.90 -18.82
N TRP A 35 6.94 -21.87 -17.94
CA TRP A 35 6.70 -21.62 -16.52
C TRP A 35 7.38 -22.66 -15.61
N GLU A 36 7.87 -22.19 -14.46
CA GLU A 36 8.52 -22.98 -13.42
C GLU A 36 8.04 -22.61 -12.02
N CYS A 37 8.40 -23.45 -11.06
CA CYS A 37 8.11 -23.21 -9.65
C CYS A 37 9.20 -22.36 -8.99
N ALA A 38 8.80 -21.49 -8.06
CA ALA A 38 9.76 -20.83 -7.17
C ALA A 38 10.56 -21.86 -6.37
N ASN A 39 11.80 -21.53 -6.01
CA ASN A 39 12.69 -22.43 -5.28
C ASN A 39 12.02 -22.94 -3.98
N GLY A 40 12.04 -24.25 -3.76
CA GLY A 40 11.36 -24.90 -2.64
C GLY A 40 9.85 -25.16 -2.84
N TRP A 41 9.31 -24.90 -4.02
CA TRP A 41 7.95 -25.31 -4.44
C TRP A 41 8.03 -26.43 -5.49
N THR A 42 7.01 -27.28 -5.54
CA THR A 42 6.94 -28.42 -6.47
C THR A 42 5.72 -28.30 -7.38
N ARG A 43 5.81 -28.75 -8.64
CA ARG A 43 4.66 -28.77 -9.55
C ARG A 43 3.54 -29.65 -8.98
N ALA A 44 2.31 -29.16 -9.00
CA ALA A 44 1.15 -29.96 -8.61
C ALA A 44 0.96 -31.13 -9.60
N ARG A 45 0.59 -32.32 -9.10
CA ARG A 45 0.57 -33.54 -9.93
C ARG A 45 -0.35 -33.45 -11.16
N ASN A 46 -1.42 -32.64 -11.09
CA ASN A 46 -2.49 -32.58 -12.10
C ASN A 46 -2.81 -31.14 -12.57
N ALA A 47 -1.94 -30.15 -12.36
CA ALA A 47 -2.28 -28.74 -12.65
C ALA A 47 -1.09 -27.89 -13.10
N THR A 48 -1.38 -26.77 -13.77
CA THR A 48 -0.41 -25.78 -14.27
C THR A 48 0.11 -24.83 -13.18
N ASN A 49 0.25 -25.31 -11.95
CA ASN A 49 0.61 -24.52 -10.78
C ASN A 49 1.57 -25.28 -9.85
N CYS A 50 2.09 -24.58 -8.84
CA CYS A 50 3.05 -25.13 -7.88
C CYS A 50 2.51 -25.09 -6.45
N GLU A 51 2.77 -26.15 -5.69
CA GLU A 51 2.42 -26.28 -4.28
C GLU A 51 3.67 -26.23 -3.39
N PHE A 52 3.52 -25.69 -2.17
CA PHE A 52 4.58 -25.65 -1.17
C PHE A 52 4.59 -26.93 -0.32
N THR A 53 5.50 -27.85 -0.61
CA THR A 53 5.70 -29.07 0.19
C THR A 53 6.65 -28.81 1.36
N LYS A 54 6.10 -28.42 2.51
CA LYS A 54 6.87 -28.13 3.74
C LYS A 54 7.34 -29.40 4.46
N ASN A 55 8.53 -29.90 4.13
CA ASN A 55 9.25 -30.86 4.98
C ASN A 55 10.04 -30.10 6.06
N GLY A 56 9.46 -29.97 7.26
CA GLY A 56 10.11 -29.35 8.41
C GLY A 56 9.11 -28.71 9.38
N LYS A 57 9.02 -29.25 10.60
CA LYS A 57 8.23 -28.65 11.70
C LYS A 57 9.12 -27.74 12.53
N GLU A 58 8.75 -26.47 12.59
CA GLU A 58 9.08 -25.58 13.72
C GLU A 58 7.77 -24.90 14.12
N ASN A 59 7.49 -24.91 15.42
CA ASN A 59 6.30 -24.31 15.99
C ASN A 59 6.65 -22.88 16.43
N LEU A 60 6.04 -21.89 15.78
CA LEU A 60 6.15 -20.48 16.15
C LEU A 60 4.82 -20.03 16.73
N THR A 61 4.88 -19.54 17.95
CA THR A 61 3.79 -19.83 18.86
C THR A 61 3.53 -18.61 19.77
N ILE A 62 2.26 -18.18 19.87
CA ILE A 62 1.79 -16.85 20.36
C ILE A 62 0.51 -17.03 21.20
N GLU A 63 0.38 -16.39 22.36
CA GLU A 63 -0.87 -16.37 23.16
C GLU A 63 -1.80 -15.21 22.74
N PHE A 64 -3.11 -15.48 22.78
CA PHE A 64 -4.17 -14.49 22.55
C PHE A 64 -5.23 -14.60 23.65
N GLU A 65 -5.60 -13.47 24.27
CA GLU A 65 -6.82 -13.39 25.08
C GLU A 65 -8.00 -12.97 24.19
N ASN A 66 -8.93 -13.90 23.95
CA ASN A 66 -10.24 -13.57 23.41
C ASN A 66 -11.24 -13.31 24.56
N SER A 67 -12.25 -12.49 24.28
CA SER A 67 -13.26 -11.99 25.23
C SER A 67 -14.12 -13.05 25.97
N ASN A 68 -13.87 -14.34 25.73
CA ASN A 68 -14.55 -15.50 26.33
C ASN A 68 -13.65 -16.28 27.32
N ASN A 69 -12.48 -15.76 27.68
CA ASN A 69 -11.63 -16.26 28.77
C ASN A 69 -11.17 -17.73 28.63
N GLN A 70 -10.84 -18.17 27.40
CA GLN A 70 -10.17 -19.45 27.13
C GLN A 70 -8.80 -19.21 26.51
N SER A 71 -7.76 -19.70 27.19
CA SER A 71 -6.36 -19.59 26.75
C SER A 71 -5.95 -20.77 25.85
N SER A 72 -4.94 -20.55 25.02
CA SER A 72 -4.23 -21.59 24.27
C SER A 72 -2.76 -21.20 24.16
N THR A 73 -1.91 -21.88 24.93
CA THR A 73 -0.53 -21.45 25.18
C THR A 73 0.40 -21.67 24.03
N VAL A 74 0.60 -20.58 23.31
CA VAL A 74 1.50 -20.36 22.19
C VAL A 74 2.86 -19.69 22.57
N SER A 75 4.10 -20.23 22.46
CA SER A 75 5.36 -19.47 22.78
C SER A 75 6.61 -19.59 21.83
N ILE A 76 7.34 -18.48 21.56
CA ILE A 76 8.75 -18.37 21.03
C ILE A 76 9.42 -17.10 21.64
N SER A 77 10.75 -17.11 21.81
CA SER A 77 11.52 -16.03 22.48
C SER A 77 12.39 -15.20 21.51
N VAL A 78 12.35 -13.86 21.63
CA VAL A 78 13.35 -12.91 21.07
C VAL A 78 13.59 -11.79 22.08
N THR A 79 14.85 -11.46 22.34
CA THR A 79 15.26 -10.34 23.23
C THR A 79 15.35 -9.02 22.49
N THR A 80 14.67 -8.00 23.02
CA THR A 80 14.81 -6.59 22.62
C THR A 80 15.71 -5.84 23.59
N GLU A 81 16.74 -5.16 23.08
CA GLU A 81 17.34 -4.01 23.77
C GLU A 81 16.71 -2.72 23.23
N VAL A 82 16.39 -1.81 24.15
CA VAL A 82 15.76 -0.51 23.83
C VAL A 82 16.84 0.56 23.74
N VAL A 83 16.91 1.27 22.62
CA VAL A 83 17.73 2.49 22.48
C VAL A 83 16.84 3.65 22.05
N THR A 84 16.84 4.71 22.84
CA THR A 84 16.03 5.91 22.67
C THR A 84 16.81 7.04 22.02
N GLN A 85 16.57 7.32 20.73
CA GLN A 85 16.78 8.64 20.11
C GLN A 85 15.74 8.89 19.00
N PRO A 86 15.33 10.15 18.75
CA PRO A 86 14.36 10.47 17.71
C PRO A 86 14.95 10.21 16.31
N PRO A 87 14.30 9.44 15.42
CA PRO A 87 14.89 9.12 14.13
C PRO A 87 14.99 10.35 13.23
N ARG A 88 16.24 10.72 12.90
CA ARG A 88 16.56 11.32 11.60
C ARG A 88 15.98 10.40 10.53
N ALA A 89 15.14 10.92 9.63
CA ALA A 89 14.35 10.12 8.69
C ALA A 89 15.19 9.02 8.02
N ASP A 90 14.94 7.77 8.42
CA ASP A 90 15.62 6.61 7.88
C ASP A 90 15.19 6.47 6.41
N PRO A 91 16.13 6.43 5.43
CA PRO A 91 15.78 6.32 4.01
C PRO A 91 14.95 5.07 3.67
N CYS A 92 14.81 4.12 4.60
CA CYS A 92 14.00 2.92 4.49
C CYS A 92 12.55 3.08 5.00
N THR A 93 12.02 4.29 5.22
CA THR A 93 10.64 4.47 5.75
C THR A 93 9.56 4.38 4.65
N ILE A 94 8.54 3.56 4.89
CA ILE A 94 7.29 3.49 4.10
C ILE A 94 6.13 3.97 4.97
N TYR A 95 5.36 4.93 4.47
CA TYR A 95 4.19 5.44 5.17
C TYR A 95 2.90 4.83 4.62
N THR A 96 1.91 4.69 5.48
CA THR A 96 0.49 4.57 5.09
C THR A 96 -0.34 5.60 5.85
N TYR A 97 -1.60 5.77 5.49
CA TYR A 97 -2.56 6.58 6.24
C TYR A 97 -3.75 5.72 6.59
N PHE A 98 -4.12 5.69 7.87
CA PHE A 98 -5.23 4.89 8.35
C PHE A 98 -6.08 5.66 9.36
N GLU A 99 -7.39 5.63 9.14
CA GLU A 99 -8.40 6.04 10.10
C GLU A 99 -9.52 5.00 10.12
N THR A 100 -10.10 4.77 11.30
CA THR A 100 -11.36 4.02 11.42
C THR A 100 -12.49 4.84 10.83
N ILE A 101 -13.23 4.30 9.87
CA ILE A 101 -14.28 5.02 9.16
C ILE A 101 -15.60 4.87 9.94
N PRO A 102 -16.20 5.97 10.44
CA PRO A 102 -17.47 5.91 11.15
C PRO A 102 -18.57 5.24 10.31
N ASN A 103 -19.47 4.51 10.98
CA ASN A 103 -20.62 3.84 10.37
C ASN A 103 -20.30 2.71 9.37
N GLN A 104 -19.04 2.25 9.27
CA GLN A 104 -18.76 0.95 8.66
C GLN A 104 -19.26 -0.20 9.54
N THR A 105 -19.55 -1.35 8.92
CA THR A 105 -19.91 -2.56 9.68
C THR A 105 -18.69 -3.07 10.45
N PHE A 106 -18.91 -3.63 11.63
CA PHE A 106 -17.84 -4.17 12.49
C PHE A 106 -16.87 -5.09 11.74
N LYS A 107 -17.39 -6.00 10.90
CA LYS A 107 -16.58 -6.92 10.07
C LYS A 107 -15.69 -6.22 9.04
N LEU A 108 -16.15 -5.11 8.44
CA LEU A 108 -15.33 -4.32 7.52
C LEU A 108 -14.21 -3.60 8.28
N GLN A 109 -14.51 -3.09 9.48
CA GLN A 109 -13.53 -2.42 10.31
C GLN A 109 -12.45 -3.37 10.84
N GLU A 110 -12.82 -4.60 11.26
CA GLU A 110 -11.87 -5.67 11.59
C GLU A 110 -10.99 -6.05 10.40
N ALA A 111 -11.59 -6.29 9.22
CA ALA A 111 -10.86 -6.64 8.01
C ALA A 111 -9.86 -5.55 7.59
N ALA A 112 -10.21 -4.27 7.73
CA ALA A 112 -9.31 -3.15 7.46
C ALA A 112 -8.12 -3.11 8.46
N VAL A 113 -8.38 -3.37 9.75
CA VAL A 113 -7.34 -3.46 10.80
C VAL A 113 -6.41 -4.65 10.58
N ASP A 114 -6.94 -5.82 10.20
CA ASP A 114 -6.10 -7.00 9.92
C ASP A 114 -5.29 -6.85 8.62
N THR A 115 -5.85 -6.15 7.63
CA THR A 115 -5.11 -5.75 6.41
C THR A 115 -3.95 -4.82 6.76
N LEU A 116 -4.16 -3.84 7.64
CA LEU A 116 -3.12 -2.93 8.12
C LEU A 116 -1.99 -3.67 8.88
N LYS A 117 -2.33 -4.63 9.77
CA LYS A 117 -1.33 -5.48 10.45
C LYS A 117 -0.53 -6.32 9.46
N LEU A 118 -1.18 -6.85 8.42
CA LEU A 118 -0.51 -7.62 7.36
C LEU A 118 0.45 -6.72 6.57
N TRP A 119 0.01 -5.51 6.20
CA TRP A 119 0.82 -4.49 5.54
C TRP A 119 2.09 -4.17 6.34
N GLU A 120 1.94 -3.80 7.61
CA GLU A 120 3.05 -3.46 8.50
C GLU A 120 4.06 -4.62 8.57
N LYS A 121 3.56 -5.85 8.75
CA LYS A 121 4.39 -7.05 8.80
C LYS A 121 5.14 -7.33 7.49
N VAL A 122 4.47 -7.25 6.34
CA VAL A 122 5.10 -7.60 5.05
C VAL A 122 6.10 -6.52 4.62
N TRP A 123 5.80 -5.24 4.81
CA TRP A 123 6.76 -4.15 4.58
C TRP A 123 7.98 -4.25 5.51
N SER A 124 7.78 -4.60 6.80
CA SER A 124 8.88 -4.88 7.73
C SER A 124 9.78 -6.03 7.26
N ILE A 125 9.18 -7.13 6.79
CA ILE A 125 9.93 -8.30 6.28
C ILE A 125 10.74 -7.94 5.02
N GLN A 126 10.28 -7.00 4.19
CA GLN A 126 11.04 -6.47 3.04
C GLN A 126 12.11 -5.43 3.43
N GLY A 127 12.35 -5.21 4.73
CA GLY A 127 13.39 -4.31 5.21
C GLY A 127 13.05 -2.82 5.09
N TRP A 128 11.77 -2.49 5.01
CA TRP A 128 11.26 -1.14 5.21
C TRP A 128 10.85 -0.92 6.67
N HIS A 129 10.89 0.32 7.14
CA HIS A 129 10.30 0.74 8.41
C HIS A 129 8.88 1.27 8.14
N PRO A 130 7.81 0.55 8.51
CA PRO A 130 6.45 1.01 8.27
C PRO A 130 6.04 2.05 9.31
N VAL A 131 5.39 3.13 8.87
CA VAL A 131 4.83 4.16 9.75
C VAL A 131 3.39 4.45 9.35
N ILE A 132 2.50 4.37 10.33
CA ILE A 132 1.06 4.59 10.14
C ILE A 132 0.73 6.04 10.52
N LEU A 133 0.35 6.84 9.53
CA LEU A 133 -0.09 8.22 9.72
C LEU A 133 -1.59 8.29 10.00
N THR A 134 -1.99 9.34 10.72
CA THR A 134 -3.36 9.56 11.19
C THR A 134 -3.80 11.01 10.94
N VAL A 135 -5.07 11.32 11.26
CA VAL A 135 -5.57 12.70 11.29
C VAL A 135 -4.74 13.65 12.16
N GLN A 136 -4.07 13.14 13.22
CA GLN A 136 -3.24 13.97 14.09
C GLN A 136 -1.96 14.41 13.38
N ASP A 137 -1.44 13.59 12.47
CA ASP A 137 -0.33 13.96 11.60
C ASP A 137 -0.77 15.02 10.60
N ALA A 138 -1.90 14.82 9.92
CA ALA A 138 -2.47 15.80 9.01
C ALA A 138 -2.72 17.17 9.67
N LYS A 139 -3.20 17.19 10.93
CA LYS A 139 -3.44 18.42 11.71
C LYS A 139 -2.21 19.28 11.95
N ARG A 140 -0.99 18.74 11.83
CA ARG A 140 0.25 19.53 11.94
C ARG A 140 0.49 20.41 10.70
N HIS A 141 -0.25 20.22 9.61
CA HIS A 141 -0.10 21.05 8.42
C HIS A 141 -0.75 22.42 8.63
N GLN A 142 -0.03 23.51 8.37
CA GLN A 142 -0.50 24.90 8.59
C GLN A 142 -1.86 25.21 7.93
N ASN A 143 -2.13 24.61 6.76
CA ASN A 143 -3.38 24.76 6.00
C ASN A 143 -4.37 23.59 6.20
N TYR A 144 -4.26 22.82 7.29
CA TYR A 144 -5.10 21.64 7.53
C TYR A 144 -6.59 21.92 7.41
N SER A 145 -7.10 22.96 8.07
CA SER A 145 -8.54 23.29 8.07
C SER A 145 -9.03 23.59 6.66
N TYR A 146 -8.30 24.43 5.92
CA TYR A 146 -8.60 24.72 4.52
C TYR A 146 -8.66 23.44 3.68
N PHE A 147 -7.66 22.55 3.75
CA PHE A 147 -7.68 21.30 2.99
C PHE A 147 -8.87 20.41 3.35
N ARG A 148 -9.10 20.18 4.65
CA ARG A 148 -10.23 19.38 5.13
C ARG A 148 -11.57 19.94 4.67
N ASP A 149 -11.75 21.26 4.75
CA ASP A 149 -13.01 21.91 4.41
C ASP A 149 -13.25 21.92 2.88
N ARG A 150 -12.18 22.04 2.08
CA ARG A 150 -12.26 21.85 0.61
C ARG A 150 -12.60 20.40 0.24
N PHE A 151 -11.87 19.41 0.75
CA PHE A 151 -12.09 18.00 0.42
C PHE A 151 -13.44 17.48 0.91
N SER A 152 -13.88 17.84 2.12
CA SER A 152 -15.21 17.45 2.63
C SER A 152 -16.39 18.10 1.90
N SER A 153 -16.15 19.15 1.11
CA SER A 153 -17.15 19.76 0.21
C SER A 153 -17.37 18.99 -1.10
N PHE A 154 -16.50 18.02 -1.42
CA PHE A 154 -16.60 17.27 -2.67
C PHE A 154 -17.73 16.24 -2.63
N PRO A 155 -18.53 16.10 -3.72
CA PRO A 155 -19.58 15.09 -3.79
C PRO A 155 -18.97 13.71 -4.00
N THR A 156 -19.51 12.70 -3.31
CA THR A 156 -19.11 11.31 -3.51
C THR A 156 -20.30 10.36 -3.34
N ILE A 157 -20.20 9.19 -3.99
CA ILE A 157 -21.11 8.06 -3.79
C ILE A 157 -20.60 7.06 -2.72
N ASN A 158 -19.34 7.21 -2.29
CA ASN A 158 -18.71 6.40 -1.25
C ASN A 158 -18.96 7.03 0.14
N ALA A 159 -18.45 6.40 1.20
CA ALA A 159 -18.43 7.03 2.53
C ALA A 159 -17.59 8.32 2.47
N LYS A 160 -18.11 9.43 3.01
CA LYS A 160 -17.45 10.75 2.92
C LYS A 160 -16.10 10.76 3.63
N GLU A 161 -16.04 10.06 4.76
CA GLU A 161 -14.87 9.96 5.62
C GLU A 161 -13.77 9.09 4.95
N TYR A 162 -14.16 8.12 4.11
CA TYR A 162 -13.22 7.34 3.30
C TYR A 162 -12.56 8.22 2.22
N GLU A 163 -13.33 8.95 1.41
CA GLU A 163 -12.76 9.89 0.43
C GLU A 163 -11.91 10.96 1.10
N LEU A 164 -12.39 11.50 2.23
CA LEU A 164 -11.64 12.49 2.99
C LEU A 164 -10.28 11.92 3.43
N ALA A 165 -10.21 10.68 3.92
CA ALA A 165 -8.94 10.03 4.24
C ALA A 165 -8.02 9.87 3.01
N CYS A 166 -8.58 9.47 1.86
CA CYS A 166 -7.85 9.35 0.58
C CYS A 166 -7.23 10.68 0.10
N PHE A 167 -7.86 11.83 0.38
CA PHE A 167 -7.24 13.14 0.14
C PHE A 167 -6.27 13.56 1.28
N MET A 168 -6.67 13.38 2.54
CA MET A 168 -5.93 13.87 3.71
C MET A 168 -4.59 13.16 3.94
N ARG A 169 -4.40 11.93 3.43
CA ARG A 169 -3.11 11.24 3.44
C ARG A 169 -1.98 12.05 2.79
N HIS A 170 -2.26 12.81 1.74
CA HIS A 170 -1.28 13.70 1.12
C HIS A 170 -0.92 14.88 2.03
N VAL A 171 -1.89 15.41 2.78
CA VAL A 171 -1.65 16.45 3.79
C VAL A 171 -0.81 15.92 4.94
N ALA A 172 -1.07 14.70 5.42
CA ALA A 172 -0.27 14.05 6.46
C ALA A 172 1.19 13.82 6.00
N MET A 173 1.39 13.29 4.80
CA MET A 173 2.71 13.08 4.18
C MET A 173 3.53 14.36 4.07
N ALA A 174 2.90 15.50 3.82
CA ALA A 174 3.58 16.79 3.81
C ALA A 174 4.19 17.14 5.18
N THR A 175 3.54 16.78 6.30
CA THR A 175 4.00 17.11 7.66
C THR A 175 5.21 16.30 8.12
N VAL A 176 5.44 15.12 7.54
CA VAL A 176 6.59 14.25 7.86
C VAL A 176 7.78 14.46 6.91
N GLY A 177 7.69 15.46 6.01
CA GLY A 177 8.75 15.80 5.06
C GLY A 177 8.69 15.03 3.73
N GLY A 178 7.68 14.19 3.53
CA GLY A 178 7.51 13.33 2.36
C GLY A 178 8.05 11.92 2.56
N GLY A 179 8.43 11.27 1.46
CA GLY A 179 8.79 9.85 1.44
C GLY A 179 7.86 9.03 0.53
N PHE A 180 7.89 7.72 0.71
CA PHE A 180 6.97 6.80 0.05
C PHE A 180 5.66 6.69 0.84
N LEU A 181 4.52 6.75 0.14
CA LEU A 181 3.19 6.49 0.66
C LEU A 181 2.63 5.26 -0.06
N SER A 182 2.09 4.31 0.70
CA SER A 182 1.35 3.14 0.23
C SER A 182 -0.05 3.16 0.83
N ASP A 183 -1.07 2.77 0.05
CA ASP A 183 -2.33 2.33 0.67
C ASP A 183 -2.08 1.07 1.51
N TYR A 184 -2.86 0.90 2.58
CA TYR A 184 -2.65 -0.17 3.56
C TYR A 184 -3.03 -1.56 3.03
N ASP A 185 -3.65 -1.64 1.84
CA ASP A 185 -3.94 -2.88 1.12
C ASP A 185 -2.91 -3.22 0.02
N VAL A 186 -1.89 -2.36 -0.17
CA VAL A 186 -0.79 -2.59 -1.13
C VAL A 186 0.40 -3.27 -0.45
N LEU A 187 0.75 -4.46 -0.95
CA LEU A 187 1.85 -5.28 -0.41
C LEU A 187 3.10 -5.24 -1.31
N PRO A 188 4.31 -5.20 -0.73
CA PRO A 188 5.56 -5.13 -1.47
C PRO A 188 6.01 -6.53 -1.92
N LEU A 189 5.97 -6.78 -3.23
CA LEU A 189 6.52 -8.00 -3.82
C LEU A 189 8.01 -7.87 -4.17
N TYR A 190 8.40 -6.80 -4.88
CA TYR A 190 9.75 -6.62 -5.44
C TYR A 190 10.24 -5.16 -5.42
N ILE A 191 9.88 -4.40 -4.39
CA ILE A 191 10.37 -3.02 -4.21
C ILE A 191 11.71 -3.05 -3.47
N PRO A 192 12.83 -2.59 -4.08
CA PRO A 192 14.11 -2.49 -3.40
C PRO A 192 14.01 -1.59 -2.16
N ARG A 193 14.54 -2.06 -1.04
CA ARG A 193 14.57 -1.31 0.22
C ARG A 193 15.33 0.01 0.11
N CYS A 194 14.96 0.98 0.94
CA CYS A 194 15.75 2.20 1.19
C CYS A 194 15.98 3.11 -0.03
N VAL A 195 15.09 3.06 -1.02
CA VAL A 195 15.19 3.92 -2.21
C VAL A 195 14.73 5.34 -1.87
N LYS A 196 15.49 6.34 -2.33
CA LYS A 196 15.14 7.76 -2.17
C LYS A 196 13.88 8.09 -2.99
N PRO A 197 13.06 9.10 -2.59
CA PRO A 197 11.91 9.55 -3.37
C PRO A 197 12.26 9.78 -4.85
N LEU A 198 11.43 9.22 -5.72
CA LEU A 198 11.69 9.14 -7.16
C LEU A 198 11.65 10.52 -7.82
N SER A 199 12.14 10.61 -9.07
CA SER A 199 12.13 11.85 -9.85
C SER A 199 12.74 13.06 -9.10
N SER A 200 13.78 12.83 -8.30
CA SER A 200 14.39 13.84 -7.42
C SER A 200 13.39 14.50 -6.45
N GLY A 201 12.48 13.70 -5.89
CA GLY A 201 11.44 14.15 -4.95
C GLY A 201 10.19 14.74 -5.60
N LYS A 202 10.07 14.76 -6.94
CA LYS A 202 8.82 15.14 -7.61
C LYS A 202 7.73 14.10 -7.38
N TYR A 203 6.49 14.57 -7.18
CA TYR A 203 5.36 13.68 -6.94
C TYR A 203 5.21 12.67 -8.09
N THR A 204 5.44 11.40 -7.76
CA THR A 204 5.52 10.29 -8.71
C THR A 204 4.60 9.16 -8.24
N VAL A 205 3.56 8.89 -9.04
CA VAL A 205 2.65 7.74 -8.90
C VAL A 205 3.26 6.52 -9.58
N ILE A 206 3.07 5.34 -8.97
CA ILE A 206 3.69 4.09 -9.42
C ILE A 206 2.68 3.13 -10.09
N ASP A 207 1.40 3.14 -9.71
CA ASP A 207 0.33 2.47 -10.47
C ASP A 207 -0.48 3.48 -11.28
N ARG A 208 0.07 3.92 -12.42
CA ARG A 208 -0.61 4.76 -13.42
C ARG A 208 -1.20 6.04 -12.80
N HIS A 209 -2.51 6.06 -12.52
CA HIS A 209 -3.24 7.17 -11.92
C HIS A 209 -3.82 6.84 -10.54
N ILE A 210 -3.62 5.62 -10.05
CA ILE A 210 -4.05 5.18 -8.73
C ILE A 210 -2.96 5.60 -7.73
N PRO A 211 -3.20 6.52 -6.78
CA PRO A 211 -2.17 6.97 -5.85
C PRO A 211 -1.91 5.95 -4.72
N SER A 212 -2.04 4.65 -5.01
CA SER A 212 -1.89 3.56 -4.05
C SER A 212 -0.45 3.20 -3.72
N LEU A 213 0.49 3.63 -4.57
CA LEU A 213 1.90 3.73 -4.23
C LEU A 213 2.49 5.00 -4.87
N VAL A 214 3.05 5.88 -4.05
CA VAL A 214 3.51 7.22 -4.42
C VAL A 214 4.84 7.52 -3.75
N SER A 215 5.69 8.32 -4.39
CA SER A 215 6.80 8.98 -3.70
C SER A 215 6.87 10.47 -4.05
N ALA A 216 7.14 11.32 -3.04
CA ALA A 216 7.35 12.75 -3.23
C ALA A 216 8.12 13.37 -2.04
N SER A 217 8.60 14.60 -2.20
CA SER A 217 8.99 15.45 -1.06
C SER A 217 7.76 16.04 -0.37
N GLY A 218 7.91 16.50 0.88
CA GLY A 218 6.80 17.13 1.61
C GLY A 218 6.21 18.35 0.88
N GLN A 219 7.07 19.15 0.23
CA GLN A 219 6.65 20.29 -0.61
C GLN A 219 5.78 19.84 -1.80
N GLU A 220 6.12 18.71 -2.42
CA GLU A 220 5.38 18.17 -3.56
C GLU A 220 4.06 17.50 -3.13
N TYR A 221 4.00 16.91 -1.93
CA TYR A 221 2.74 16.50 -1.30
C TYR A 221 1.83 17.72 -1.00
N THR A 222 2.35 18.80 -0.41
CA THR A 222 1.58 20.06 -0.22
C THR A 222 1.09 20.62 -1.56
N ARG A 223 1.95 20.62 -2.60
CA ARG A 223 1.59 21.10 -3.95
C ARG A 223 0.43 20.30 -4.55
N ILE A 224 0.47 18.98 -4.45
CA ILE A 224 -0.58 18.11 -5.01
C ILE A 224 -1.88 18.20 -4.19
N ALA A 225 -1.81 18.29 -2.86
CA ALA A 225 -2.99 18.58 -2.04
C ALA A 225 -3.64 19.92 -2.43
N GLY A 226 -2.84 20.95 -2.72
CA GLY A 226 -3.30 22.23 -3.29
C GLY A 226 -4.02 22.07 -4.63
N LEU A 227 -3.41 21.37 -5.57
CA LEU A 227 -3.99 21.11 -6.90
C LEU A 227 -5.27 20.27 -6.83
N MET A 228 -5.38 19.34 -5.87
CA MET A 228 -6.61 18.59 -5.61
C MET A 228 -7.71 19.46 -5.01
N ALA A 229 -7.39 20.30 -4.02
CA ALA A 229 -8.37 21.13 -3.32
C ALA A 229 -8.98 22.22 -4.23
N GLU A 230 -8.20 22.73 -5.18
CA GLU A 230 -8.65 23.69 -6.19
C GLU A 230 -9.05 23.06 -7.53
N PHE A 231 -9.18 21.72 -7.59
CA PHE A 231 -9.53 21.04 -8.81
C PHE A 231 -10.97 21.36 -9.25
N LYS A 232 -11.13 21.91 -10.46
CA LYS A 232 -12.43 22.30 -11.04
C LYS A 232 -13.18 21.11 -11.62
N TRP A 233 -13.53 20.14 -10.78
CA TRP A 233 -14.21 18.90 -11.19
C TRP A 233 -15.52 19.13 -11.96
N LYS A 234 -16.21 20.26 -11.72
CA LYS A 234 -17.43 20.67 -12.44
C LYS A 234 -17.20 20.92 -13.94
N ASP A 235 -15.99 21.28 -14.33
CA ASP A 235 -15.61 21.51 -15.74
C ASP A 235 -15.39 20.18 -16.50
N HIS A 236 -15.44 19.04 -15.78
CA HIS A 236 -15.22 17.69 -16.29
C HIS A 236 -16.37 16.72 -15.95
N PRO A 237 -17.64 17.04 -16.30
CA PRO A 237 -18.81 16.31 -15.81
C PRO A 237 -18.84 14.83 -16.20
N ASN A 238 -18.24 14.44 -17.32
CA ASN A 238 -18.17 13.04 -17.77
C ASN A 238 -17.18 12.19 -16.97
N LEU A 239 -16.20 12.80 -16.30
CA LEU A 239 -15.20 12.09 -15.49
C LEU A 239 -15.67 11.94 -14.03
N PHE A 240 -16.33 12.96 -13.49
CA PHE A 240 -16.79 13.02 -12.10
C PHE A 240 -18.28 12.69 -11.94
N ASN A 241 -18.81 11.84 -12.83
CA ASN A 241 -20.17 11.32 -12.78
C ASN A 241 -20.14 9.80 -12.90
N GLN A 242 -20.68 9.12 -11.90
CA GLN A 242 -20.79 7.66 -11.84
C GLN A 242 -22.27 7.28 -11.73
N SER A 243 -22.80 6.72 -12.82
CA SER A 243 -24.20 6.29 -12.94
C SER A 243 -25.22 7.39 -12.59
N GLY A 244 -25.00 8.61 -13.07
CA GLY A 244 -25.88 9.76 -12.86
C GLY A 244 -25.62 10.56 -11.58
N ARG A 245 -24.69 10.11 -10.72
CA ARG A 245 -24.36 10.78 -9.45
C ARG A 245 -22.95 11.38 -9.50
N GLN A 246 -22.80 12.56 -8.92
CA GLN A 246 -21.49 13.23 -8.83
C GLN A 246 -20.57 12.46 -7.87
N HIS A 247 -19.35 12.17 -8.31
CA HIS A 247 -18.32 11.51 -7.51
C HIS A 247 -16.94 12.08 -7.83
N VAL A 248 -16.27 12.58 -6.80
CA VAL A 248 -14.91 13.12 -6.83
C VAL A 248 -14.06 12.35 -5.83
N SER A 249 -13.15 11.53 -6.37
CA SER A 249 -12.12 10.81 -5.63
C SER A 249 -10.73 11.30 -6.03
N ASP A 250 -9.75 11.05 -5.16
CA ASP A 250 -8.35 11.38 -5.39
C ASP A 250 -7.80 10.69 -6.65
N MET A 251 -8.22 9.46 -6.95
CA MET A 251 -7.90 8.71 -8.17
C MET A 251 -8.36 9.44 -9.45
N LEU A 252 -9.59 9.97 -9.48
CA LEU A 252 -10.13 10.67 -10.64
C LEU A 252 -9.44 12.02 -10.85
N VAL A 253 -9.13 12.72 -9.77
CA VAL A 253 -8.33 13.96 -9.83
C VAL A 253 -6.89 13.65 -10.26
N MET A 254 -6.27 12.61 -9.71
CA MET A 254 -4.91 12.17 -10.07
C MET A 254 -4.80 11.77 -11.54
N LYS A 255 -5.83 11.15 -12.11
CA LYS A 255 -5.90 10.89 -13.55
C LYS A 255 -5.76 12.17 -14.37
N LYS A 256 -6.48 13.24 -14.01
CA LYS A 256 -6.30 14.54 -14.66
C LYS A 256 -4.92 15.15 -14.41
N LEU A 257 -4.43 15.14 -13.17
CA LEU A 257 -3.10 15.68 -12.85
C LEU A 257 -1.95 14.95 -13.56
N THR A 258 -2.11 13.65 -13.86
CA THR A 258 -1.12 12.86 -14.60
C THR A 258 -1.21 13.07 -16.12
N GLU A 259 -2.43 13.11 -16.69
CA GLU A 259 -2.66 13.52 -18.09
C GLU A 259 -2.10 14.92 -18.39
N ASP A 260 -2.36 15.88 -17.49
CA ASP A 260 -1.95 17.28 -17.60
C ASP A 260 -0.48 17.49 -17.15
N LYS A 261 0.27 16.40 -16.88
CA LYS A 261 1.70 16.36 -16.50
C LYS A 261 2.05 17.14 -15.22
N MET A 262 1.07 17.42 -14.37
CA MET A 262 1.24 18.04 -13.04
C MET A 262 1.71 17.04 -11.96
N ALA A 263 1.44 15.76 -12.16
CA ALA A 263 1.99 14.63 -11.41
C ALA A 263 2.74 13.70 -12.37
N ARG A 264 3.83 13.07 -11.92
CA ARG A 264 4.57 12.09 -12.72
C ARG A 264 3.98 10.70 -12.55
N VAL A 265 4.06 9.92 -13.61
CA VAL A 265 3.79 8.47 -13.60
C VAL A 265 5.10 7.75 -13.92
N THR A 266 5.41 6.71 -13.19
CA THR A 266 6.45 5.74 -13.54
C THR A 266 5.91 4.34 -13.35
N VAL A 267 6.48 3.37 -14.05
CA VAL A 267 6.34 1.95 -13.68
C VAL A 267 7.65 1.55 -13.02
N TRP A 268 7.59 0.73 -11.95
CA TRP A 268 8.80 0.07 -11.44
C TRP A 268 9.14 -1.13 -12.31
N CYS A 269 9.80 -0.87 -13.42
CA CYS A 269 10.51 -1.88 -14.18
C CYS A 269 11.95 -1.96 -13.64
N TRP A 270 12.30 -3.02 -12.92
CA TRP A 270 13.70 -3.31 -12.63
C TRP A 270 14.36 -3.75 -13.93
N MET A 271 15.14 -2.85 -14.54
CA MET A 271 16.16 -3.24 -15.49
C MET A 271 17.44 -3.54 -14.69
N PRO A 272 18.02 -4.76 -14.77
CA PRO A 272 19.38 -4.94 -14.31
C PRO A 272 20.28 -3.98 -15.08
N SER A 273 21.02 -3.14 -14.35
CA SER A 273 22.19 -2.49 -14.91
C SER A 273 23.20 -3.57 -15.28
N THR A 274 23.47 -3.69 -16.59
CA THR A 274 24.47 -4.58 -17.20
C THR A 274 25.87 -4.34 -16.69
#